data_AF-C8X3T7-F1
#
_entry.id   AF-C8X3T7-F1
#
_cell.length_a   1.000
_cell.length_b   1.000
_cell.length_c   1.000
_cell.angle_alpha   90.00
_cell.angle_beta   90.00
_cell.angle_gamma   90.00
#
_symmetry.space_group_name_H-M   'P 1'
#
loop_
_entity.id
_entity.type
_entity.pdbx_description
1 polymer ?
#
loop_
_entity_poly.entity_id
_entity_poly.type
_entity_poly.pdbx_seq_one_letter_code
_entity_poly.pdbx_strand_id
1 'polypeptide(L)'
;MHFPRIRPRSHLREGLLIVGVVTLLAACTPPVPEGQPSKRSEAQPPDDRIVVGVPATMERTMPRVVFSHDQHREMECSLCHHAGPAGTFSCSASGCHTKPAPRSDALSCYAAFHADSGPSCLNCHTEEKTHGHNQDVPLHCASCHIPNTTD
;
A
#
# COMPACT_ATOMS: atom_id res chain seq x y z
N MET A 1 -4.01 41.84 -18.43
CA MET A 1 -5.08 41.70 -19.46
C MET A 1 -5.73 40.34 -19.21
N HIS A 2 -6.62 40.21 -18.23
CA HIS A 2 -8.08 40.34 -18.32
C HIS A 2 -8.71 39.48 -19.43
N PHE A 3 -9.19 38.28 -19.09
CA PHE A 3 -10.46 37.77 -19.60
C PHE A 3 -11.26 37.09 -18.47
N PRO A 4 -12.55 37.39 -18.33
CA PRO A 4 -13.37 37.08 -17.16
C PRO A 4 -14.08 35.72 -17.22
N ARG A 5 -14.57 35.33 -16.03
CA ARG A 5 -15.51 34.23 -15.73
C ARG A 5 -16.68 34.13 -16.72
N ILE A 6 -17.04 32.91 -17.09
CA ILE A 6 -18.38 32.56 -17.58
C ILE A 6 -18.98 31.52 -16.62
N ARG A 7 -19.96 31.95 -15.81
CA ARG A 7 -21.06 31.12 -15.28
C ARG A 7 -22.37 31.67 -15.91
N PRO A 8 -23.53 31.11 -15.54
CA PRO A 8 -24.14 29.87 -15.98
C PRO A 8 -25.39 30.20 -16.84
N ARG A 9 -26.01 29.22 -17.51
CA ARG A 9 -27.38 29.40 -18.01
C ARG A 9 -28.25 28.20 -17.73
N SER A 10 -29.03 28.36 -16.66
CA SER A 10 -30.33 27.78 -16.42
C SER A 10 -31.36 28.25 -17.47
N HIS A 11 -32.10 27.32 -18.07
CA HIS A 11 -33.42 27.54 -18.68
C HIS A 11 -34.15 26.19 -18.57
N LEU A 12 -35.07 25.97 -17.59
CA LEU A 12 -36.51 26.24 -17.66
C LEU A 12 -37.08 26.11 -19.09
N ARG A 13 -37.69 24.97 -19.45
CA ARG A 13 -39.10 24.55 -19.23
C ARG A 13 -40.09 25.23 -20.18
N GLU A 14 -40.29 24.67 -21.38
CA GLU A 14 -41.51 24.73 -22.21
C GLU A 14 -41.38 23.49 -23.14
N GLY A 15 -42.22 22.45 -23.18
CA GLY A 15 -43.67 22.37 -23.10
C GLY A 15 -44.12 21.59 -24.35
N LEU A 16 -44.55 20.32 -24.20
CA LEU A 16 -45.55 19.70 -25.07
C LEU A 16 -46.00 18.36 -24.46
N LEU A 17 -47.21 18.38 -23.91
CA LEU A 17 -47.97 17.17 -23.62
C LEU A 17 -48.25 16.44 -24.93
N ILE A 18 -47.79 15.20 -25.05
CA ILE A 18 -48.43 14.20 -25.89
C ILE A 18 -48.86 13.07 -24.97
N VAL A 19 -50.17 13.06 -24.73
CA VAL A 19 -50.91 11.96 -24.10
C VAL A 19 -50.84 10.78 -25.07
N GLY A 20 -49.89 9.88 -24.81
CA GLY A 20 -49.76 8.60 -25.51
C GLY A 20 -50.00 7.47 -24.52
N VAL A 21 -51.24 6.99 -24.48
CA VAL A 21 -51.63 5.76 -23.79
C VAL A 21 -50.82 4.62 -24.41
N VAL A 22 -49.82 4.12 -23.69
CA VAL A 22 -49.13 2.87 -24.02
C VAL A 22 -49.31 1.91 -22.85
N THR A 23 -50.00 0.84 -23.20
CA THR A 23 -50.43 -0.30 -22.41
C THR A 23 -49.39 -0.77 -21.40
N LEU A 24 -49.82 -0.81 -20.14
CA LEU A 24 -49.13 -1.34 -18.99
C LEU A 24 -48.99 -2.87 -19.12
N LEU A 25 -47.94 -3.35 -19.80
CA LEU A 25 -47.42 -4.70 -19.57
C LEU A 25 -46.38 -4.59 -18.46
N ALA A 26 -46.87 -4.64 -17.21
CA ALA A 26 -46.04 -4.87 -16.04
C ALA A 26 -45.47 -6.29 -16.11
N ALA A 27 -44.39 -6.46 -16.88
CA ALA A 27 -43.50 -7.58 -16.66
C ALA A 27 -42.84 -7.35 -15.30
N CYS A 28 -43.26 -8.12 -14.29
CA CYS A 28 -42.51 -8.29 -13.06
C CYS A 28 -41.21 -9.03 -13.38
N THR A 29 -40.26 -8.35 -14.02
CA THR A 29 -38.86 -8.79 -13.97
C THR A 29 -38.40 -8.48 -12.54
N PRO A 30 -38.02 -9.48 -11.73
CA PRO A 30 -37.41 -9.20 -10.45
C PRO A 30 -36.17 -8.32 -10.71
N PRO A 31 -35.88 -7.32 -9.87
CA PRO A 31 -34.62 -6.61 -9.97
C PRO A 31 -33.50 -7.64 -9.91
N VAL A 32 -32.69 -7.72 -10.95
CA VAL A 32 -31.41 -8.44 -10.88
C VAL A 32 -30.69 -7.80 -9.70
N PRO A 33 -30.34 -8.55 -8.64
CA PRO A 33 -29.56 -7.98 -7.56
C PRO A 33 -28.28 -7.48 -8.23
N GLU A 34 -28.11 -6.15 -8.26
CA GLU A 34 -26.87 -5.53 -8.67
C GLU A 34 -25.77 -6.23 -7.87
N GLY A 35 -25.00 -7.06 -8.57
CA GLY A 35 -23.91 -7.79 -7.98
C GLY A 35 -23.04 -6.79 -7.25
N GLN A 36 -23.06 -6.87 -5.93
CA GLN A 36 -22.14 -6.12 -5.09
C GLN A 36 -20.75 -6.34 -5.67
N PRO A 37 -19.93 -5.29 -5.86
CA PRO A 37 -18.57 -5.46 -6.34
C PRO A 37 -17.93 -6.50 -5.43
N SER A 38 -17.57 -7.63 -6.02
CA SER A 38 -16.90 -8.72 -5.33
C SER A 38 -15.65 -8.11 -4.73
N LYS A 39 -15.66 -7.89 -3.42
CA LYS A 39 -14.46 -7.58 -2.67
C LYS A 39 -13.53 -8.75 -2.92
N ARG A 40 -12.64 -8.62 -3.90
CA ARG A 40 -11.42 -9.40 -3.97
C ARG A 40 -10.82 -9.21 -2.59
N SER A 41 -10.77 -10.29 -1.80
CA SER A 41 -10.27 -10.27 -0.44
C SER A 41 -8.88 -9.66 -0.49
N GLU A 42 -8.77 -8.36 -0.19
CA GLU A 42 -7.49 -7.72 0.04
C GLU A 42 -6.87 -8.48 1.20
N ALA A 43 -5.62 -8.94 1.01
CA ALA A 43 -4.91 -9.63 2.06
C ALA A 43 -4.91 -8.71 3.30
N GLN A 44 -5.57 -9.15 4.36
CA GLN A 44 -5.57 -8.38 5.59
C GLN A 44 -4.17 -8.43 6.18
N PRO A 45 -3.57 -7.29 6.56
CA PRO A 45 -2.30 -7.31 7.25
C PRO A 45 -2.45 -8.07 8.57
N PRO A 46 -1.38 -8.72 9.07
CA PRO A 46 -1.39 -9.27 10.42
C PRO A 46 -1.82 -8.22 11.45
N ASP A 47 -2.56 -8.64 12.48
CA ASP A 47 -2.79 -7.80 13.68
C ASP A 47 -1.42 -7.32 14.20
N ASP A 48 -1.35 -6.02 14.50
CA ASP A 48 -0.18 -5.14 14.34
C ASP A 48 1.11 -5.50 15.12
N ARG A 49 2.20 -4.79 14.77
CA ARG A 49 3.59 -4.90 15.30
C ARG A 49 4.22 -6.28 15.16
N ILE A 50 4.72 -6.54 13.95
CA ILE A 50 5.61 -7.67 13.69
C ILE A 50 7.06 -7.33 14.02
N VAL A 51 7.84 -8.35 14.34
CA VAL A 51 9.28 -8.20 14.58
C VAL A 51 10.04 -8.67 13.34
N VAL A 52 10.64 -7.72 12.63
CA VAL A 52 11.52 -7.97 11.49
C VAL A 52 12.94 -8.14 11.98
N GLY A 53 13.59 -9.23 11.58
CA GLY A 53 15.01 -9.43 11.84
C GLY A 53 15.62 -10.40 10.86
N VAL A 54 16.93 -10.59 10.99
CA VAL A 54 17.64 -11.57 10.17
C VAL A 54 17.14 -12.99 10.49
N PRO A 55 17.14 -13.89 9.48
CA PRO A 55 16.87 -15.32 9.69
C PRO A 55 17.80 -15.90 10.76
N ALA A 56 17.32 -16.91 11.49
CA ALA A 56 18.08 -17.55 12.58
C ALA A 56 19.42 -18.18 12.14
N THR A 57 19.57 -18.45 10.85
CA THR A 57 20.80 -18.96 10.24
C THR A 57 21.87 -17.89 10.01
N MET A 58 21.59 -16.62 10.31
CA MET A 58 22.51 -15.50 10.16
C MET A 58 22.86 -14.87 11.50
N GLU A 59 24.10 -14.39 11.61
CA GLU A 59 24.52 -13.62 12.78
C GLU A 59 23.82 -12.26 12.81
N ARG A 60 23.29 -11.91 13.98
CA ARG A 60 22.60 -10.63 14.22
C ARG A 60 23.55 -9.65 14.90
N THR A 61 23.87 -8.55 14.22
CA THR A 61 24.74 -7.48 14.77
C THR A 61 23.98 -6.27 15.32
N MET A 62 22.66 -6.18 15.06
CA MET A 62 21.79 -5.09 15.50
C MET A 62 20.48 -5.64 16.11
N PRO A 63 19.79 -4.90 16.99
CA PRO A 63 18.45 -5.26 17.48
C PRO A 63 17.45 -5.55 16.35
N ARG A 64 16.43 -6.38 16.61
CA ARG A 64 15.33 -6.59 15.65
C ARG A 64 14.48 -5.31 15.54
N VAL A 65 13.92 -5.07 14.37
CA VAL A 65 13.07 -3.90 14.08
C VAL A 65 11.62 -4.27 14.33
N VAL A 66 10.90 -3.44 15.09
CA VAL A 66 9.45 -3.56 15.22
C VAL A 66 8.80 -2.80 14.07
N PHE A 67 7.99 -3.48 13.27
CA PHE A 67 7.32 -2.92 12.09
C PHE A 67 5.80 -2.97 12.26
N SER A 68 5.12 -1.86 11.97
CA SER A 68 3.65 -1.76 12.04
C SER A 68 3.07 -1.55 10.64
N HIS A 69 2.20 -2.48 10.22
CA HIS A 69 1.41 -2.30 8.99
C HIS A 69 0.41 -1.15 9.12
N ASP A 70 -0.09 -0.85 10.32
CA ASP A 70 -1.05 0.27 10.51
C ASP A 70 -0.41 1.62 10.17
N GLN A 71 0.86 1.80 10.52
CA GLN A 71 1.63 3.00 10.14
C GLN A 71 1.91 3.09 8.63
N HIS A 72 1.71 2.00 7.89
CA HIS A 72 2.00 1.88 6.46
C HIS A 72 0.72 1.60 5.64
N ARG A 73 -0.48 1.71 6.26
CA ARG A 73 -1.75 1.26 5.68
C ARG A 73 -2.21 2.05 4.44
N GLU A 74 -1.70 3.26 4.27
CA GLU A 74 -2.02 4.12 3.12
C GLU A 74 -1.17 3.76 1.88
N MET A 75 -0.23 2.83 2.02
CA MET A 75 0.59 2.33 0.92
C MET A 75 0.01 1.08 0.29
N GLU A 76 0.12 0.99 -1.04
CA GLU A 76 -0.24 -0.19 -1.79
C GLU A 76 0.60 -1.40 -1.36
N CYS A 77 -0.04 -2.54 -1.10
CA CYS A 77 0.66 -3.71 -0.57
C CYS A 77 1.78 -4.22 -1.50
N SER A 78 1.62 -4.03 -2.82
CA SER A 78 2.60 -4.41 -3.83
C SER A 78 3.88 -3.56 -3.81
N LEU A 79 3.87 -2.41 -3.12
CA LEU A 79 5.09 -1.63 -2.92
C LEU A 79 6.10 -2.44 -2.14
N CYS A 80 5.71 -3.07 -1.02
CA CYS A 80 6.63 -3.91 -0.23
C CYS A 80 6.60 -5.38 -0.68
N HIS A 81 5.42 -5.95 -0.94
CA HIS A 81 5.26 -7.31 -1.44
C HIS A 81 5.45 -7.37 -2.96
N HIS A 82 6.64 -6.99 -3.43
CA HIS A 82 6.91 -6.79 -4.85
C HIS A 82 7.01 -8.08 -5.68
N ALA A 83 7.08 -9.25 -5.04
CA ALA A 83 7.27 -10.55 -5.70
C ALA A 83 5.97 -11.37 -5.84
N GLY A 84 4.83 -10.87 -5.36
CA GLY A 84 3.55 -11.57 -5.43
C GLY A 84 2.50 -10.95 -4.52
N PRO A 85 1.28 -11.52 -4.45
CA PRO A 85 0.25 -11.02 -3.54
C PRO A 85 0.75 -10.97 -2.08
N ALA A 86 0.38 -9.92 -1.35
CA ALA A 86 0.76 -9.79 0.05
C ALA A 86 0.31 -11.02 0.88
N GLY A 87 1.15 -11.43 1.82
CA GLY A 87 0.93 -12.62 2.64
C GLY A 87 1.28 -13.96 1.97
N THR A 88 1.70 -13.98 0.70
CA THR A 88 2.05 -15.24 0.00
C THR A 88 3.44 -15.75 0.38
N PHE A 89 4.42 -14.85 0.49
CA PHE A 89 5.83 -15.19 0.73
C PHE A 89 6.43 -14.28 1.79
N SER A 90 7.32 -14.81 2.62
CA SER A 90 8.21 -14.00 3.44
C SER A 90 9.35 -13.44 2.58
N CYS A 91 9.93 -12.32 3.01
CA CYS A 91 11.07 -11.69 2.32
C CYS A 91 12.27 -12.66 2.19
N SER A 92 12.41 -13.57 3.17
CA SER A 92 13.47 -14.57 3.27
C SER A 92 13.03 -15.98 2.83
N ALA A 93 11.96 -16.09 2.05
CA ALA A 93 11.60 -17.35 1.41
C ALA A 93 12.77 -17.86 0.54
N SER A 94 12.84 -19.18 0.34
CA SER A 94 13.93 -19.79 -0.43
C SER A 94 14.05 -19.16 -1.83
N GLY A 95 15.24 -18.65 -2.16
CA GLY A 95 15.51 -17.95 -3.43
C GLY A 95 15.21 -16.44 -3.43
N CYS A 96 14.71 -15.88 -2.32
CA CYS A 96 14.49 -14.44 -2.15
C CYS A 96 15.68 -13.79 -1.41
N HIS A 97 15.43 -12.98 -0.38
CA HIS A 97 16.47 -12.25 0.34
C HIS A 97 17.14 -13.10 1.44
N THR A 98 17.77 -14.21 1.05
CA THR A 98 18.32 -15.22 1.96
C THR A 98 19.83 -15.15 2.16
N LYS A 99 20.53 -14.24 1.49
CA LYS A 99 22.00 -14.15 1.60
C LYS A 99 22.42 -13.21 2.73
N PRO A 100 23.40 -13.58 3.58
CA PRO A 100 23.93 -12.69 4.62
C PRO A 100 24.87 -11.60 4.08
N ALA A 101 25.49 -11.79 2.91
CA ALA A 101 26.46 -10.85 2.32
C ALA A 101 26.55 -11.00 0.78
N PRO A 102 27.02 -9.98 0.03
CA PRO A 102 27.38 -8.60 0.41
C PRO A 102 26.23 -7.58 0.33
N ARG A 103 26.43 -6.36 0.89
CA ARG A 103 25.49 -5.21 0.81
C ARG A 103 25.06 -4.84 -0.61
N SER A 104 25.92 -5.12 -1.58
CA SER A 104 25.68 -4.86 -3.00
C SER A 104 24.88 -5.96 -3.71
N ASP A 105 24.64 -7.10 -3.06
CA ASP A 105 23.79 -8.16 -3.62
C ASP A 105 22.33 -7.86 -3.29
N ALA A 106 21.52 -7.65 -4.33
CA ALA A 106 20.09 -7.40 -4.20
C ALA A 106 19.33 -8.54 -3.48
N LEU A 107 19.82 -9.78 -3.55
CA LEU A 107 19.26 -10.93 -2.84
C LEU A 107 19.80 -11.07 -1.41
N SER A 108 20.59 -10.11 -0.93
CA SER A 108 20.97 -10.08 0.47
C SER A 108 19.81 -9.63 1.36
N CYS A 109 19.74 -10.19 2.56
CA CYS A 109 18.82 -9.73 3.60
C CYS A 109 19.09 -8.26 3.96
N TYR A 110 20.33 -7.79 3.80
CA TYR A 110 20.67 -6.39 4.04
C TYR A 110 20.04 -5.46 3.00
N ALA A 111 20.23 -5.75 1.71
CA ALA A 111 19.74 -4.92 0.61
C ALA A 111 18.21 -4.81 0.59
N ALA A 112 17.51 -5.88 0.98
CA ALA A 112 16.04 -5.90 1.10
C ALA A 112 15.48 -4.73 1.93
N PHE A 113 16.23 -4.28 2.95
CA PHE A 113 15.78 -3.23 3.87
C PHE A 113 16.60 -1.94 3.80
N HIS A 114 17.83 -2.00 3.27
CA HIS A 114 18.80 -0.88 3.32
C HIS A 114 19.35 -0.45 1.96
N ALA A 115 18.90 -1.02 0.84
CA ALA A 115 19.30 -0.52 -0.47
C ALA A 115 18.82 0.94 -0.64
N ASP A 116 19.55 1.72 -1.43
CA ASP A 116 19.20 3.08 -1.85
C ASP A 116 18.26 3.10 -3.08
N SER A 117 17.60 1.98 -3.33
CA SER A 117 16.72 1.77 -4.47
C SER A 117 15.69 0.69 -4.16
N GLY A 118 14.63 0.66 -4.97
CA GLY A 118 13.56 -0.32 -4.83
C GLY A 118 12.76 -0.14 -3.53
N PRO A 119 12.02 -1.19 -3.12
CA PRO A 119 11.07 -1.10 -2.02
C PRO A 119 11.70 -1.29 -0.64
N SER A 120 12.89 -0.75 -0.43
CA SER A 120 13.59 -0.85 0.86
C SER A 120 13.08 0.20 1.85
N CYS A 121 13.18 -0.10 3.15
CA CYS A 121 12.81 0.83 4.21
C CYS A 121 13.61 2.14 4.10
N LEU A 122 14.93 2.01 3.93
CA LEU A 122 15.83 3.16 3.87
C LEU A 122 15.57 4.02 2.64
N ASN A 123 15.30 3.40 1.49
CA ASN A 123 15.04 4.14 0.26
C ASN A 123 13.76 4.97 0.38
N CYS A 124 12.64 4.31 0.71
CA CYS A 124 11.34 4.97 0.81
C CYS A 124 11.36 6.10 1.84
N HIS A 125 11.90 5.86 3.04
CA HIS A 125 12.01 6.92 4.05
C HIS A 125 12.92 8.07 3.58
N THR A 126 13.98 7.78 2.80
CA THR A 126 14.85 8.84 2.26
C THR A 126 14.10 9.67 1.24
N GLU A 127 13.31 9.05 0.36
CA GLU A 127 12.48 9.73 -0.63
C GLU A 127 11.39 10.58 0.03
N GLU A 128 10.67 10.05 1.02
CA GLU A 128 9.64 10.77 1.78
C GLU A 128 10.19 12.04 2.44
N LYS A 129 11.39 11.95 3.02
CA LYS A 129 12.05 13.10 3.62
C LYS A 129 12.57 14.08 2.57
N THR A 130 13.21 13.57 1.51
CA THR A 130 13.80 14.38 0.43
C THR A 130 12.73 15.18 -0.32
N HIS A 131 11.57 14.58 -0.58
CA HIS A 131 10.46 15.21 -1.28
C HIS A 131 9.53 16.02 -0.38
N GLY A 132 9.74 16.00 0.93
CA GLY A 132 8.94 16.79 1.88
C GLY A 132 7.57 16.20 2.18
N HIS A 133 7.30 14.94 1.83
CA HIS A 133 6.03 14.27 2.10
C HIS A 133 5.86 13.94 3.58
N ASN A 134 6.94 13.45 4.21
CA ASN A 134 6.97 13.15 5.63
C ASN A 134 8.37 13.39 6.21
N GLN A 135 8.49 14.32 7.16
CA GLN A 135 9.77 14.66 7.81
C GLN A 135 10.08 13.81 9.04
N ASP A 136 9.10 13.07 9.57
CA ASP A 136 9.18 12.31 10.82
C ASP A 136 9.50 10.82 10.58
N VAL A 137 10.03 10.48 9.40
CA VAL A 137 10.45 9.13 9.04
C VAL A 137 11.82 8.77 9.63
N PRO A 138 12.01 7.54 10.17
CA PRO A 138 13.28 7.14 10.76
C PRO A 138 14.31 6.79 9.68
N LEU A 139 15.47 7.44 9.74
CA LEU A 139 16.60 7.23 8.81
C LEU A 139 17.89 6.77 9.49
N HIS A 140 18.02 7.02 10.80
CA HIS A 140 19.21 6.64 11.55
C HIS A 140 19.09 5.22 12.09
N CYS A 141 20.21 4.50 12.16
CA CYS A 141 20.24 3.09 12.57
C CYS A 141 19.48 2.85 13.88
N ALA A 142 19.73 3.67 14.90
CA ALA A 142 19.12 3.56 16.23
C ALA A 142 17.63 3.97 16.28
N SER A 143 17.11 4.63 15.24
CA SER A 143 15.70 4.99 15.14
C SER A 143 14.84 3.80 14.68
N CYS A 144 15.42 2.85 13.92
CA CYS A 144 14.74 1.61 13.51
C CYS A 144 15.17 0.41 14.38
N HIS A 145 16.48 0.28 14.63
CA HIS A 145 17.07 -0.78 15.44
C HIS A 145 17.13 -0.36 16.91
N ILE A 146 15.97 -0.13 17.50
CA ILE A 146 15.84 0.27 18.90
C ILE A 146 16.26 -0.92 19.78
N PRO A 147 17.23 -0.75 20.69
CA PRO A 147 17.58 -1.79 21.67
C PRO A 147 16.37 -2.07 22.56
N ASN A 148 15.70 -3.18 22.33
CA ASN A 148 14.64 -3.65 23.23
C ASN A 148 15.29 -4.47 24.35
N THR A 149 15.13 -4.05 25.60
CA THR A 149 15.69 -4.70 26.81
C THR A 149 14.91 -5.93 27.27
N THR A 150 14.26 -6.65 26.36
CA THR A 150 13.43 -7.83 26.71
C THR A 150 13.75 -8.94 25.72
N ASP A 151 14.75 -9.74 26.08
CA ASP A 151 15.04 -11.07 25.53
C ASP A 151 14.43 -12.10 26.50
#